data_AF-A0A835RE76-F1
#
_entry.id   AF-A0A835RE76-F1
#
_cell.length_a   1.000
_cell.length_b   1.000
_cell.length_c   1.000
_cell.angle_alpha   90.00
_cell.angle_beta   90.00
_cell.angle_gamma   90.00
#
_symmetry.space_group_name_H-M   'P 1'
#
loop_
_entity.id
_entity.type
_entity.pdbx_description
1 polymer ?
#
loop_
_entity_poly.entity_id
_entity_poly.type
_entity_poly.pdbx_seq_one_letter_code
_entity_poly.pdbx_strand_id
1 'polypeptide(L)'
;MDNRLDGQYHLVGAQKAAALALQCLSSDPKYRPSMTQVVSALNQLQDSYGMAKEPSLPEQKGSIDNNSHIPYQCRQRNPMEGFEALARYAAKVIR
;
A
#
# COMPACT_ATOMS: atom_id res chain seq x y z
N MET A 1 -7.54 4.26 -7.97
CA MET A 1 -6.07 4.41 -8.02
C MET A 1 -5.71 5.56 -7.09
N ASP A 2 -4.63 5.46 -6.31
CA ASP A 2 -4.28 6.49 -5.32
C ASP A 2 -3.84 7.78 -6.03
N ASN A 3 -4.60 8.85 -5.83
CA ASN A 3 -4.37 10.15 -6.50
C ASN A 3 -3.03 10.78 -6.10
N ARG A 4 -2.44 10.36 -4.98
CA ARG A 4 -1.14 10.86 -4.50
C ARG A 4 0.03 10.31 -5.30
N LEU A 5 -0.18 9.25 -6.06
CA LEU A 5 0.86 8.57 -6.84
C LEU A 5 1.07 9.17 -8.23
N ASP A 6 0.29 10.20 -8.60
CA ASP A 6 0.41 11.02 -9.83
C ASP A 6 0.61 10.23 -11.13
N GLY A 7 0.15 8.97 -11.19
CA GLY A 7 0.34 8.10 -12.35
C GLY A 7 1.77 7.63 -12.59
N GLN A 8 2.70 7.82 -11.64
CA GLN A 8 4.12 7.47 -11.77
C GLN A 8 4.41 5.97 -11.65
N TYR A 9 3.37 5.12 -11.62
CA TYR A 9 3.50 3.69 -11.40
C TYR A 9 2.80 2.92 -12.50
N HIS A 10 3.45 1.86 -12.97
CA HIS A 10 2.84 0.96 -13.93
C HIS A 10 1.69 0.19 -13.27
N LEU A 11 0.50 0.28 -13.86
CA LEU A 11 -0.73 -0.29 -13.31
C LEU A 11 -0.58 -1.78 -12.95
N VAL A 12 -0.01 -2.56 -13.86
CA VAL A 12 0.19 -4.01 -13.65
C VAL A 12 1.16 -4.27 -12.50
N GLY A 13 2.16 -3.41 -12.32
CA GLY A 13 3.12 -3.56 -11.23
C GLY A 13 2.59 -3.17 -9.88
N ALA A 14 1.88 -2.05 -9.82
CA ALA A 14 1.15 -1.65 -8.64
C ALA A 14 0.14 -2.74 -8.21
N GLN A 15 -0.56 -3.35 -9.17
CA GLN A 15 -1.50 -4.43 -8.89
C GLN A 15 -0.82 -5.67 -8.33
N LYS A 16 0.30 -6.11 -8.92
CA LYS A 16 1.06 -7.26 -8.43
C LYS A 16 1.67 -7.01 -7.04
N ALA A 17 2.21 -5.83 -6.81
CA ALA A 17 2.74 -5.42 -5.51
C ALA A 17 1.63 -5.38 -4.43
N ALA A 18 0.45 -4.85 -4.78
CA ALA A 18 -0.71 -4.85 -3.89
C ALA A 18 -1.19 -6.27 -3.56
N ALA A 19 -1.21 -7.17 -4.55
CA ALA A 19 -1.56 -8.57 -4.33
C ALA A 19 -0.57 -9.27 -3.38
N LEU A 20 0.73 -8.99 -3.51
CA LEU A 20 1.75 -9.51 -2.59
C LEU A 20 1.53 -8.97 -1.16
N ALA A 21 1.27 -7.67 -1.02
CA ALA A 21 0.99 -7.06 0.28
C ALA A 21 -0.24 -7.67 0.96
N LEU A 22 -1.30 -7.96 0.20
CA LEU A 22 -2.49 -8.65 0.70
C LEU A 22 -2.16 -10.05 1.25
N GLN A 23 -1.30 -10.81 0.57
CA GLN A 23 -0.87 -12.12 1.06
C GLN A 23 -0.05 -11.99 2.36
N CYS A 24 0.87 -11.02 2.44
CA CYS A 24 1.65 -10.75 3.64
C CYS A 24 0.78 -10.34 4.85
N LEU A 25 -0.29 -9.59 4.60
CA LEU A 25 -1.21 -9.10 5.62
C LEU A 25 -2.36 -10.06 5.94
N SER A 26 -2.38 -11.25 5.31
CA SER A 26 -3.44 -12.23 5.54
C SER A 26 -3.59 -12.58 7.03
N SER A 27 -4.83 -12.68 7.49
CA SER A 27 -5.16 -13.07 8.87
C SER A 27 -4.66 -14.48 9.18
N ASP A 28 -4.68 -15.35 8.18
CA ASP A 28 -4.21 -16.72 8.26
C ASP A 28 -2.71 -16.79 7.93
N PRO A 29 -1.86 -17.30 8.85
CA PRO A 29 -0.42 -17.35 8.65
C PRO A 29 0.01 -18.31 7.53
N LYS A 30 -0.86 -19.26 7.15
CA LYS A 30 -0.60 -20.24 6.09
C LYS A 30 -0.52 -19.60 4.70
N TYR A 31 -1.18 -18.46 4.51
CA TYR A 31 -1.12 -17.70 3.25
C TYR A 31 -0.02 -16.64 3.24
N ARG A 32 0.66 -16.42 4.37
CA ARG A 32 1.76 -15.46 4.42
C ARG A 32 2.98 -16.08 3.75
N PRO A 33 3.49 -15.47 2.66
CA PRO A 33 4.69 -15.97 2.01
C PRO A 33 5.91 -15.85 2.93
N SER A 34 6.87 -16.75 2.73
CA SER A 34 8.18 -16.63 3.37
C SER A 34 8.94 -15.42 2.82
N MET A 35 9.84 -14.83 3.61
CA MET A 35 10.61 -13.65 3.21
C MET A 35 11.37 -13.89 1.90
N THR A 36 11.90 -15.10 1.67
CA THR A 36 12.56 -15.46 0.40
C THR A 36 11.62 -15.36 -0.81
N GLN A 37 10.36 -15.77 -0.64
CA GLN A 37 9.34 -15.67 -1.68
C GLN A 37 8.93 -14.22 -1.93
N VAL A 38 8.80 -13.41 -0.87
CA VAL A 38 8.53 -11.97 -0.96
C VAL A 38 9.63 -11.27 -1.75
N VAL A 39 10.90 -11.50 -1.40
CA VAL A 39 12.04 -10.89 -2.09
C VAL A 39 12.11 -11.33 -3.54
N SER A 40 11.90 -12.62 -3.83
CA SER A 40 11.88 -13.12 -5.21
C SER A 40 10.77 -12.46 -6.05
N ALA A 41 9.57 -12.32 -5.48
CA ALA A 41 8.45 -11.65 -6.14
C ALA A 41 8.74 -10.15 -6.38
N LEU A 42 9.32 -9.45 -5.39
CA LEU A 42 9.69 -8.04 -5.53
C LEU A 42 10.81 -7.83 -6.57
N ASN A 43 11.77 -8.74 -6.65
CA ASN A 43 12.86 -8.64 -7.63
C ASN A 43 12.32 -8.80 -9.07
N GLN A 44 11.46 -9.79 -9.31
CA GLN A 44 10.78 -9.97 -10.61
C GLN A 44 9.96 -8.74 -11.02
N LEU A 45 9.34 -8.07 -10.04
CA LEU A 45 8.65 -6.82 -10.28
C LEU A 45 9.63 -5.74 -10.71
N GLN A 46 10.72 -5.53 -9.98
CA GLN A 46 11.75 -4.55 -10.30
C GLN A 46 12.40 -4.77 -11.68
N ASP A 47 12.73 -6.02 -12.01
CA ASP A 47 13.29 -6.41 -13.31
C ASP A 47 12.30 -6.15 -14.46
N SER A 48 11.00 -6.36 -14.22
CA SER A 48 9.95 -6.09 -15.21
C SER A 48 9.71 -4.59 -15.47
N TYR A 49 10.19 -3.71 -14.59
CA TYR A 49 10.08 -2.24 -14.76
C TYR A 49 11.35 -1.58 -15.29
N GLY A 50 12.37 -2.37 -15.66
CA GLY A 50 13.55 -1.94 -16.41
C GLY A 50 13.88 -0.46 -16.26
N MET A 51 14.27 -0.05 -15.05
CA MET A 51 14.76 1.29 -14.72
C MET A 51 14.04 2.43 -15.47
N ALA A 52 12.77 2.70 -15.17
CA ALA A 52 12.30 4.07 -15.31
C ALA A 52 13.21 4.94 -14.43
N LYS A 53 14.10 5.69 -15.08
CA LYS A 53 15.02 6.59 -14.39
C LYS A 53 14.22 7.44 -13.42
N GLU A 54 14.69 7.43 -12.19
CA GLU A 54 14.51 8.46 -11.20
C GLU A 54 14.14 9.81 -11.85
N PRO A 55 12.91 10.32 -11.68
CA PRO A 55 12.77 11.76 -11.53
C PRO A 55 13.42 12.05 -10.19
N SER A 56 14.56 12.72 -10.24
CA SER A 56 15.24 13.23 -9.06
C SER A 56 14.27 14.09 -8.28
N LEU A 57 13.67 13.49 -7.25
CA LEU A 57 12.96 14.25 -6.25
C LEU A 57 14.04 15.00 -5.48
N PRO A 58 13.93 16.33 -5.34
CA PRO A 58 14.85 17.08 -4.52
C PRO A 58 14.80 16.47 -3.12
N GLU A 59 15.97 16.06 -2.66
CA GLU A 59 16.27 15.68 -1.28
C GLU A 59 15.49 16.62 -0.35
N GLN A 60 14.36 16.16 0.20
CA GLN A 60 13.75 16.85 1.32
C GLN A 60 14.68 16.58 2.49
N LYS A 61 15.64 17.50 2.65
CA LYS A 61 16.52 17.61 3.80
C LYS A 61 15.65 17.90 5.03
N GLY A 62 14.97 16.86 5.53
CA GLY A 62 14.44 16.82 6.88
C GLY A 62 15.65 16.89 7.79
N SER A 63 15.82 18.01 8.46
CA SER A 63 16.80 18.15 9.53
C SER A 63 16.48 17.07 10.56
N ILE A 64 17.35 16.06 10.71
CA ILE A 64 17.20 15.05 11.75
C ILE A 64 17.62 15.73 13.05
N ASP A 65 16.68 16.41 13.72
CA ASP A 65 16.81 16.64 15.15
C ASP A 65 16.59 15.29 15.86
N ASN A 66 17.66 14.74 16.41
CA ASN A 66 17.63 13.52 17.21
C ASN A 66 16.99 13.78 18.59
N ASN A 67 15.77 14.29 18.66
CA ASN A 67 14.91 14.21 19.85
C ASN A 67 13.49 14.75 19.58
N SER A 68 12.78 14.16 18.63
CA SER A 68 11.34 14.37 18.53
C SER A 68 10.67 13.00 18.60
N HIS A 69 10.16 12.66 19.78
CA HIS A 69 9.21 11.57 19.94
C HIS A 69 8.01 11.88 19.03
N ILE A 70 8.01 11.40 17.80
CA ILE A 70 6.83 11.39 16.96
C ILE A 70 5.91 10.36 17.60
N PRO A 71 4.79 10.75 18.24
CA PRO A 71 3.83 9.75 18.65
C PRO A 71 3.35 9.10 17.38
N TYR A 72 3.64 7.80 17.20
CA TYR A 72 2.99 6.99 16.19
C TYR A 72 1.50 6.99 16.54
N GLN A 73 0.76 7.98 16.05
CA GLN A 73 -0.68 7.91 16.03
C GLN A 73 -1.02 6.93 14.92
N CYS A 74 -1.10 5.65 15.30
CA CYS A 74 -1.82 4.65 14.55
C CYS A 74 -3.23 5.19 14.37
N ARG A 75 -3.52 5.78 13.21
CA ARG A 75 -4.90 6.08 12.82
C ARG A 75 -5.58 4.73 12.75
N GLN A 76 -6.35 4.40 13.79
CA GLN A 76 -7.24 3.25 13.82
C GLN A 76 -8.24 3.49 12.69
N ARG A 77 -7.92 3.01 11.48
CA ARG A 77 -8.95 2.71 10.50
C ARG A 77 -9.79 1.64 11.17
N ASN A 78 -10.97 2.04 11.64
CA ASN A 78 -11.99 1.07 12.05
C ASN A 78 -12.19 0.12 10.85
N PRO A 79 -11.97 -1.19 11.01
CA PRO A 79 -12.14 -2.16 9.92
C PRO A 79 -13.56 -2.20 9.32
N MET A 80 -14.51 -1.48 9.91
CA MET A 80 -15.93 -1.47 9.56
C MET A 80 -16.37 -0.37 8.58
N GLU A 81 -15.50 0.56 8.17
CA GLU A 81 -15.94 1.70 7.33
C GLU A 81 -16.36 1.31 5.89
N GLY A 82 -16.17 0.05 5.49
CA GLY A 82 -16.69 -0.49 4.22
C GLY A 82 -18.17 -0.90 4.25
N PHE A 83 -18.71 -1.27 5.42
CA PHE A 83 -20.09 -1.74 5.53
C PHE A 83 -21.11 -0.58 5.61
N GLU A 84 -20.66 0.61 5.99
CA GLU A 84 -21.54 1.77 6.16
C GLU A 84 -22.07 2.30 4.83
N ALA A 85 -21.28 2.24 3.75
CA ALA A 85 -21.72 2.62 2.42
C ALA A 85 -22.80 1.68 1.88
N LEU A 86 -22.67 0.36 2.13
CA LEU A 86 -23.65 -0.64 1.74
C LEU A 86 -24.95 -0.50 2.56
N ALA A 87 -24.83 -0.21 3.87
CA ALA A 87 -25.98 0.06 4.73
C ALA A 87 -26.74 1.32 4.31
N ARG A 88 -26.03 2.41 3.97
CA ARG A 88 -26.64 3.65 3.44
C ARG A 88 -27.31 3.43 2.09
N TYR A 89 -26.72 2.61 1.21
CA TYR A 89 -27.31 2.25 -0.07
C TYR A 89 -28.58 1.41 0.11
N ALA A 90 -28.56 0.39 0.98
CA ALA A 90 -29.72 -0.44 1.27
C ALA A 90 -30.90 0.37 1.84
N ALA A 91 -30.64 1.32 2.75
CA ALA A 91 -31.66 2.21 3.30
C ALA A 91 -32.29 3.16 2.24
N LYS A 92 -31.58 3.44 1.15
CA LYS A 92 -32.07 4.26 0.02
C LYS A 92 -32.99 3.47 -0.92
N VAL A 93 -32.80 2.16 -1.02
CA VAL A 93 -33.53 1.27 -1.93
C VAL A 93 -34.86 0.78 -1.33
N ILE A 94 -35.01 0.79 0.00
CA ILE A 94 -36.24 0.36 0.70
C ILE A 94 -37.25 1.54 0.84
N ARG A 95 -37.10 2.61 0.07
CA ARG A 95 -38.01 3.77 0.07
C ARG A 95 -38.50 4.11 -1.33
#